data_AF-A0A5B1RB62-F1
#
_entry.id   AF-A0A5B1RB62-F1
#
_cell.length_a   1.000
_cell.length_b   1.000
_cell.length_c   1.000
_cell.angle_alpha   90.00
_cell.angle_beta   90.00
_cell.angle_gamma   90.00
#
_symmetry.space_group_name_H-M   'P 1'
#
loop_
_entity.id
_entity.type
_entity.pdbx_description
1 polymer ?
#
loop_
_entity_poly.entity_id
_entity_poly.type
_entity_poly.pdbx_seq_one_letter_code
_entity_poly.pdbx_strand_id
1 'polypeptide(L)'
;GVRGLRWLKIHLANLNSYDKATFDERVAFVEQRLDDIFDSADNPLTGRRWWGKADDPCLAMCIELKAALESPDPPAYECAFPVHQDGTCNGLQHYAALGGDAQGAKQVKLDVAERPSDVYTHVTNMVEDAINKDIGKDKYAVLLAGKISRKVVKPITVT
;
A
#
# COMPACT_ATOMS: atom_id res chain seq x y z
N GLY A 1 2.55 5.73 22.67
CA GLY A 1 1.70 6.94 22.74
C GLY A 1 0.45 6.83 21.88
N VAL A 2 -0.59 7.66 22.09
CA VAL A 2 -1.90 7.58 21.37
C VAL A 2 -1.76 7.52 19.85
N ARG A 3 -0.93 8.41 19.26
CA ARG A 3 -0.67 8.40 17.81
C ARG A 3 0.16 7.20 17.35
N GLY A 4 0.99 6.62 18.22
CA GLY A 4 1.79 5.44 17.91
C GLY A 4 0.93 4.23 17.62
N LEU A 5 -0.10 3.99 18.44
CA LEU A 5 -1.05 2.90 18.20
C LEU A 5 -1.80 3.07 16.88
N ARG A 6 -2.17 4.31 16.52
CA ARG A 6 -2.76 4.62 15.21
C ARG A 6 -1.80 4.28 14.07
N TRP A 7 -0.52 4.61 14.21
CA TRP A 7 0.50 4.30 13.20
C TRP A 7 0.79 2.81 13.05
N LEU A 8 0.73 2.02 14.12
CA LEU A 8 0.82 0.56 14.05
C LEU A 8 -0.32 -0.03 13.19
N LYS A 9 -1.55 0.46 13.39
CA LYS A 9 -2.71 0.04 12.58
C LYS A 9 -2.53 0.45 11.11
N ILE A 10 -2.09 1.67 10.83
CA ILE A 10 -1.80 2.12 9.46
C ILE A 10 -0.71 1.26 8.81
N HIS A 11 0.35 0.93 9.56
CA HIS A 11 1.43 0.10 9.04
C HIS A 11 0.94 -1.30 8.68
N LEU A 12 0.15 -1.94 9.55
CA LEU A 12 -0.44 -3.24 9.27
C LEU A 12 -1.37 -3.22 8.05
N ALA A 13 -2.15 -2.15 7.87
CA ALA A 13 -2.97 -1.97 6.66
C ALA A 13 -2.10 -1.86 5.39
N ASN A 14 -0.96 -1.17 5.47
CA ASN A 14 -0.03 -1.05 4.34
C ASN A 14 0.57 -2.40 3.94
N LEU A 15 0.98 -3.22 4.92
CA LEU A 15 1.50 -4.59 4.67
C LEU A 15 0.46 -5.49 3.99
N ASN A 16 -0.83 -5.20 4.20
CA ASN A 16 -1.96 -5.85 3.54
C ASN A 16 -2.38 -5.18 2.21
N SER A 17 -1.49 -4.38 1.60
CA SER A 17 -1.75 -3.65 0.34
C SER A 17 -2.98 -2.76 0.35
N TYR A 18 -3.41 -2.31 1.53
CA TYR A 18 -4.47 -1.33 1.70
C TYR A 18 -3.91 0.10 1.80
N ASP A 19 -2.81 0.36 1.07
CA ASP A 19 -2.00 1.58 1.12
C ASP A 19 -2.53 2.73 0.23
N LYS A 20 -3.65 2.52 -0.47
CA LYS A 20 -4.33 3.51 -1.32
C LYS A 20 -5.51 4.19 -0.63
N ALA A 21 -5.97 3.63 0.50
CA ALA A 21 -7.03 4.23 1.30
C ALA A 21 -6.50 5.43 2.11
N THR A 22 -7.39 6.28 2.60
CA THR A 22 -7.05 7.31 3.59
C THR A 22 -6.52 6.67 4.87
N PHE A 23 -5.81 7.43 5.71
CA PHE A 23 -5.31 6.88 6.97
C PHE A 23 -6.43 6.42 7.91
N ASP A 24 -7.59 7.06 7.89
CA ASP A 24 -8.72 6.66 8.73
C ASP A 24 -9.38 5.38 8.21
N GLU A 25 -9.55 5.24 6.90
CA GLU A 25 -10.00 3.99 6.27
C GLU A 25 -9.03 2.82 6.57
N ARG A 26 -7.72 3.09 6.61
CA ARG A 26 -6.71 2.08 6.99
C ARG A 26 -6.82 1.64 8.45
N VAL A 27 -7.07 2.58 9.36
CA VAL A 27 -7.32 2.25 10.76
C VAL A 27 -8.59 1.39 10.85
N ALA A 28 -9.68 1.81 10.23
CA ALA A 28 -10.94 1.06 10.22
C ALA A 28 -10.80 -0.34 9.62
N PHE A 29 -9.98 -0.50 8.57
CA PHE A 29 -9.66 -1.80 7.98
C PHE A 29 -9.05 -2.77 8.99
N VAL A 30 -8.17 -2.28 9.87
CA VAL A 30 -7.54 -3.07 10.94
C VAL A 30 -8.50 -3.34 12.08
N GLU A 31 -9.28 -2.35 12.53
CA GLU A 31 -10.30 -2.53 13.59
C GLU A 31 -11.31 -3.63 13.23
N GLN A 32 -11.75 -3.67 11.97
CA GLN A 32 -12.70 -4.67 11.48
C GLN A 32 -12.13 -6.09 11.40
N ARG A 33 -10.83 -6.27 11.61
CA ARG A 33 -10.10 -7.54 11.46
C ARG A 33 -9.31 -7.94 12.71
N LEU A 34 -9.60 -7.32 13.86
CA LEU A 34 -8.89 -7.63 15.10
C LEU A 34 -8.91 -9.12 15.44
N ASP A 35 -10.04 -9.80 15.20
CA ASP A 35 -10.15 -11.25 15.43
C ASP A 35 -9.17 -12.07 14.58
N ASP A 36 -8.97 -11.69 13.31
CA ASP A 36 -8.02 -12.34 12.40
C ASP A 36 -6.57 -12.03 12.75
N ILE A 37 -6.32 -10.82 13.25
CA ILE A 37 -5.01 -10.38 13.72
C ILE A 37 -4.62 -11.14 14.98
N PHE A 38 -5.56 -11.27 15.93
CA PHE A 38 -5.34 -11.98 17.19
C PHE A 38 -5.17 -13.48 16.94
N ASP A 39 -6.01 -14.08 16.08
CA ASP A 39 -5.83 -15.47 15.65
C ASP A 39 -4.47 -15.70 14.96
N SER A 40 -4.02 -14.74 14.13
CA SER A 40 -2.71 -14.80 13.51
C SER A 40 -1.56 -14.73 14.52
N ALA A 41 -1.70 -13.95 15.59
CA ALA A 41 -0.70 -13.83 16.65
C ALA A 41 -0.67 -15.08 17.55
N ASP A 42 -1.82 -15.65 17.88
CA ASP A 42 -1.94 -16.79 18.79
C ASP A 42 -1.70 -18.15 18.13
N ASN A 43 -2.25 -18.33 16.93
CA ASN A 43 -2.25 -19.59 16.21
C ASN A 43 -1.63 -19.40 14.80
N PRO A 44 -0.37 -18.93 14.70
CA PRO A 44 0.23 -18.53 13.42
C PRO A 44 0.27 -19.64 12.38
N LEU A 45 0.40 -20.90 12.82
CA LEU A 45 0.48 -22.07 11.95
C LEU A 45 -0.80 -22.93 11.94
N THR A 46 -1.64 -22.85 12.96
CA THR A 46 -2.82 -23.73 13.12
C THR A 46 -4.14 -23.01 12.92
N GLY A 47 -4.16 -21.68 12.96
CA GLY A 47 -5.34 -20.85 12.79
C GLY A 47 -5.67 -20.55 11.33
N ARG A 48 -6.33 -19.40 11.10
CA ARG A 48 -6.78 -18.93 9.78
C ARG A 48 -5.65 -18.41 8.89
N ARG A 49 -4.46 -18.21 9.48
CA ARG A 49 -3.24 -17.74 8.80
C ARG A 49 -3.49 -16.48 7.96
N TRP A 50 -4.27 -15.54 8.49
CA TRP A 50 -4.61 -14.31 7.78
C TRP A 50 -3.36 -13.51 7.41
N TRP A 51 -2.38 -13.47 8.31
CA TRP A 51 -1.07 -12.84 8.09
C TRP A 51 -0.32 -13.32 6.84
N GLY A 52 -0.56 -14.56 6.38
CA GLY A 52 0.09 -15.15 5.21
C GLY A 52 -0.62 -14.86 3.89
N LYS A 53 -1.78 -14.20 3.92
CA LYS A 53 -2.51 -13.76 2.72
C LYS A 53 -2.14 -12.35 2.28
N ALA A 54 -1.42 -11.62 3.13
CA ALA A 54 -0.89 -10.29 2.82
C ALA A 54 0.20 -10.38 1.75
N ASP A 55 0.39 -9.30 0.98
CA ASP A 55 1.47 -9.23 -0.01
C ASP A 55 2.85 -9.27 0.66
N ASP A 56 2.97 -8.64 1.83
CA ASP A 56 4.12 -8.76 2.73
C ASP A 56 3.69 -9.49 4.02
N PRO A 57 4.23 -10.69 4.31
CA PRO A 57 3.87 -11.44 5.51
C PRO A 57 4.00 -10.62 6.79
N CYS A 58 2.87 -10.44 7.51
CA CYS A 58 2.76 -9.44 8.57
C CYS A 58 2.67 -10.01 10.00
N LEU A 59 3.12 -11.25 10.22
CA LEU A 59 2.98 -11.94 11.51
C LEU A 59 3.57 -11.16 12.69
N ALA A 60 4.78 -10.63 12.52
CA ALA A 60 5.45 -9.88 13.58
C ALA A 60 4.66 -8.61 13.97
N MET A 61 4.02 -7.95 13.00
CA MET A 61 3.11 -6.83 13.28
C MET A 61 1.82 -7.27 13.97
N CYS A 62 1.26 -8.43 13.63
CA CYS A 62 0.09 -8.96 14.34
C CYS A 62 0.40 -9.22 15.81
N ILE A 63 1.57 -9.79 16.11
CA ILE A 63 2.05 -10.04 17.48
C ILE A 63 2.22 -8.72 18.24
N GLU A 64 2.92 -7.74 17.65
CA GLU A 64 3.17 -6.45 18.29
C GLU A 64 1.87 -5.67 18.55
N LEU A 65 0.96 -5.64 17.57
CA LEU A 65 -0.31 -4.93 17.71
C LEU A 65 -1.19 -5.56 18.79
N LYS A 66 -1.21 -6.91 18.87
CA LYS A 66 -1.91 -7.61 19.95
C LYS A 66 -1.30 -7.25 21.31
N ALA A 67 0.02 -7.37 21.46
CA ALA A 67 0.71 -7.06 22.71
C ALA A 67 0.46 -5.62 23.17
N ALA A 68 0.45 -4.66 22.24
CA ALA A 68 0.12 -3.27 22.54
C ALA A 68 -1.33 -3.11 23.03
N LEU A 69 -2.31 -3.74 22.35
CA LEU A 69 -3.73 -3.62 22.68
C LEU A 69 -4.13 -4.32 23.98
N GLU A 70 -3.46 -5.42 24.33
CA GLU A 70 -3.69 -6.15 25.58
C GLU A 70 -2.88 -5.61 26.77
N SER A 71 -1.95 -4.68 26.53
CA SER A 71 -1.20 -4.05 27.63
C SER A 71 -2.13 -3.26 28.58
N PRO A 72 -1.75 -3.09 29.86
CA PRO A 72 -2.57 -2.36 30.84
C PRO A 72 -2.89 -0.92 30.43
N ASP A 73 -1.98 -0.29 29.68
CA ASP A 73 -2.13 1.05 29.11
C ASP A 73 -1.56 1.06 27.68
N PRO A 74 -2.40 0.81 26.65
CA PRO A 74 -1.95 0.73 25.26
C PRO A 74 -1.23 2.00 24.75
N PRO A 75 -1.67 3.22 25.10
CA PRO A 75 -0.87 4.43 24.87
C PRO A 75 0.52 4.44 25.52
N ALA A 76 0.74 3.77 26.65
CA ALA A 76 2.05 3.70 27.33
C ALA A 76 2.91 2.50 26.92
N TYR A 77 2.37 1.57 26.12
CA TYR A 77 3.12 0.42 25.62
C TYR A 77 4.41 0.84 24.90
N GLU A 78 5.54 0.30 25.36
CA GLU A 78 6.86 0.49 24.77
C GLU A 78 7.04 -0.41 23.55
N CYS A 79 6.64 0.09 22.39
CA CYS A 79 6.78 -0.59 21.10
C CYS A 79 8.18 -0.32 20.51
N ALA A 80 8.88 -1.38 20.13
CA ALA A 80 10.17 -1.30 19.41
C ALA A 80 10.02 -1.58 17.91
N PHE A 81 8.81 -1.88 17.44
CA PHE A 81 8.56 -2.27 16.06
C PHE A 81 8.70 -1.08 15.09
N PRO A 82 9.49 -1.21 14.01
CA PRO A 82 9.67 -0.13 13.04
C PRO A 82 8.41 0.07 12.20
N VAL A 83 8.01 1.34 12.02
CA VAL A 83 6.92 1.72 11.12
C VAL A 83 7.50 2.29 9.84
N HIS A 84 7.28 1.62 8.71
CA HIS A 84 7.78 2.09 7.41
C HIS A 84 6.96 3.26 6.87
N GLN A 85 7.65 4.27 6.33
CA GLN A 85 7.08 5.38 5.56
C GLN A 85 7.90 5.49 4.26
N ASP A 86 7.23 5.35 3.12
CA ASP A 86 7.87 5.46 1.81
C ASP A 86 7.04 6.33 0.87
N GLY A 87 7.72 7.09 0.02
CA GLY A 87 7.12 7.93 -0.99
C GLY A 87 6.69 7.13 -2.21
N THR A 88 5.66 7.60 -2.91
CA THR A 88 5.24 6.93 -4.15
C THR A 88 6.13 7.40 -5.30
N CYS A 89 7.09 6.54 -5.68
CA CYS A 89 8.05 6.80 -6.76
C CYS A 89 8.90 8.06 -6.50
N ASN A 90 9.84 7.96 -5.56
CA ASN A 90 10.70 9.09 -5.13
C ASN A 90 11.42 9.77 -6.31
N GLY A 91 11.82 9.01 -7.35
CA GLY A 91 12.41 9.58 -8.57
C GLY A 91 11.48 10.57 -9.29
N LEU A 92 10.22 10.21 -9.50
CA LEU A 92 9.24 11.11 -10.12
C LEU A 92 8.85 12.27 -9.19
N GLN A 93 8.87 12.07 -7.87
CA GLN A 93 8.72 13.18 -6.92
C GLN A 93 9.83 14.22 -7.11
N HIS A 94 11.08 13.79 -7.24
CA HIS A 94 12.19 14.70 -7.53
C HIS A 94 12.03 15.41 -8.89
N TYR A 95 11.64 14.69 -9.95
CA TYR A 95 11.40 15.31 -11.25
C TYR A 95 10.28 16.36 -11.22
N ALA A 96 9.15 16.05 -10.58
CA ALA A 96 8.04 16.99 -10.46
C ALA A 96 8.44 18.25 -9.68
N ALA A 97 9.20 18.09 -8.60
CA ALA A 97 9.70 19.21 -7.80
C ALA A 97 10.72 20.07 -8.57
N LEU A 98 11.67 19.44 -9.28
CA LEU A 98 12.67 20.15 -10.08
C LEU A 98 12.07 20.87 -11.28
N GLY A 99 11.09 20.25 -11.95
CA GLY A 99 10.45 20.78 -13.15
C GLY A 99 9.28 21.73 -12.88
N GLY A 100 8.81 21.84 -11.64
CA GLY A 100 7.60 22.60 -11.30
C GLY A 100 6.33 22.02 -11.96
N ASP A 101 6.31 20.71 -12.25
CA ASP A 101 5.18 20.05 -12.89
C ASP A 101 4.06 19.80 -11.88
N ALA A 102 3.08 20.70 -11.85
CA ALA A 102 1.91 20.59 -10.98
C ALA A 102 1.03 19.36 -11.27
N GLN A 103 0.99 18.88 -12.52
CA GLN A 103 0.21 17.68 -12.86
C GLN A 103 0.93 16.42 -12.37
N GLY A 104 2.23 16.32 -12.63
CA GLY A 104 3.08 15.25 -12.10
C GLY A 104 3.08 15.22 -10.57
N ALA A 105 3.19 16.39 -9.92
CA ALA A 105 3.16 16.52 -8.47
C ALA A 105 1.90 15.90 -7.83
N LYS A 106 0.72 16.06 -8.46
CA LYS A 106 -0.53 15.42 -8.02
C LYS A 106 -0.48 13.90 -8.14
N GLN A 107 0.11 13.36 -9.21
CA GLN A 107 0.20 11.90 -9.44
C GLN A 107 1.13 11.20 -8.44
N VAL A 108 2.16 11.89 -7.97
CA VAL A 108 3.18 11.36 -7.05
C VAL A 108 2.99 11.78 -5.59
N LYS A 109 1.84 12.38 -5.26
CA LYS A 109 1.45 12.78 -3.89
C LYS A 109 2.31 13.90 -3.29
N LEU A 110 2.87 14.79 -4.12
CA LEU A 110 3.52 16.03 -3.67
C LEU A 110 2.52 17.14 -3.39
N ASP A 111 1.40 17.15 -4.12
CA ASP A 111 0.29 18.07 -3.90
C ASP A 111 -0.73 17.49 -2.90
N VAL A 112 -1.47 18.37 -2.23
CA VAL A 112 -2.50 17.98 -1.26
C VAL A 112 -3.69 17.37 -1.99
N ALA A 113 -4.07 16.15 -1.60
CA ALA A 113 -5.23 15.45 -2.12
C ALA A 113 -5.96 14.70 -0.99
N GLU A 114 -7.28 14.56 -1.11
CA GLU A 114 -8.09 13.81 -0.13
C GLU A 114 -7.74 12.32 -0.12
N ARG A 115 -7.37 11.76 -1.29
CA ARG A 115 -6.98 10.37 -1.43
C ARG A 115 -5.60 10.24 -2.09
N PRO A 116 -4.78 9.26 -1.66
CA PRO A 116 -3.49 9.00 -2.28
C PRO A 116 -3.60 8.63 -3.77
N SER A 117 -2.91 9.37 -4.64
CA SER A 117 -2.81 9.06 -6.08
C SER A 117 -2.01 7.76 -6.35
N ASP A 118 -2.25 7.12 -7.48
CA ASP A 118 -1.51 5.92 -7.91
C ASP A 118 -0.97 6.10 -9.34
N VAL A 119 0.21 6.75 -9.43
CA VAL A 119 0.89 7.02 -10.71
C VAL A 119 1.03 5.76 -11.58
N TYR A 120 1.22 4.59 -10.97
CA TYR A 120 1.39 3.35 -11.71
C TYR A 120 0.09 2.91 -12.40
N THR A 121 -1.07 3.07 -11.75
CA THR A 121 -2.37 2.82 -12.39
C THR A 121 -2.63 3.85 -13.49
N HIS A 122 -2.24 5.10 -13.28
CA HIS A 122 -2.35 6.12 -14.34
C HIS A 122 -1.53 5.73 -15.59
N VAL A 123 -0.25 5.37 -15.42
CA VAL A 123 0.60 4.89 -16.52
C VAL A 123 0.06 3.59 -17.14
N THR A 124 -0.47 2.67 -16.33
CA THR A 124 -1.10 1.42 -16.81
C THR A 124 -2.23 1.74 -17.80
N ASN A 125 -3.12 2.66 -17.44
CA ASN A 125 -4.24 3.05 -18.31
C ASN A 125 -3.74 3.71 -19.61
N MET A 126 -2.71 4.57 -19.53
CA MET A 126 -2.13 5.19 -20.71
C MET A 126 -1.52 4.17 -21.69
N VAL A 127 -0.84 3.15 -21.17
CA VAL A 127 -0.27 2.06 -21.98
C VAL A 127 -1.37 1.22 -22.61
N GLU A 128 -2.42 0.90 -21.86
CA GLU A 128 -3.57 0.15 -22.36
C GLU A 128 -4.29 0.90 -23.49
N ASP A 129 -4.50 2.21 -23.35
CA ASP A 129 -5.08 3.06 -24.39
C ASP A 129 -4.22 3.11 -25.66
N ALA A 130 -2.89 3.09 -25.51
CA ALA A 130 -1.97 3.04 -26.64
C ALA A 130 -2.05 1.68 -27.36
N ILE A 131 -2.02 0.57 -26.62
CA ILE A 131 -2.16 -0.79 -27.17
C ILE A 131 -3.48 -0.92 -27.94
N ASN A 132 -4.58 -0.41 -27.38
CA ASN A 132 -5.89 -0.49 -28.01
C ASN A 132 -5.96 0.24 -29.37
N LYS A 133 -5.19 1.32 -29.56
CA LYS A 133 -5.10 2.06 -30.83
C LYS A 133 -4.31 1.31 -31.91
N ASP A 134 -3.49 0.36 -31.49
CA ASP A 134 -2.62 -0.44 -32.36
C ASP A 134 -3.21 -1.83 -32.67
N ILE A 135 -4.35 -2.17 -32.06
CA ILE A 135 -5.14 -3.36 -32.43
C ILE A 135 -5.51 -3.27 -33.92
N GLY A 136 -5.17 -4.33 -34.67
CA GLY A 136 -5.37 -4.41 -36.11
C GLY A 136 -4.21 -3.88 -36.96
N LYS A 137 -3.20 -3.23 -36.34
CA LYS A 137 -1.97 -2.80 -37.01
C LYS A 137 -0.76 -3.64 -36.58
N ASP A 138 -0.70 -4.00 -35.30
CA ASP A 138 0.37 -4.81 -34.72
C ASP A 138 -0.17 -6.09 -34.08
N LYS A 139 0.46 -7.23 -34.40
CA LYS A 139 0.16 -8.53 -33.79
C LYS A 139 0.47 -8.55 -32.29
N TYR A 140 1.43 -7.75 -31.82
CA TYR A 140 1.78 -7.69 -30.39
C TYR A 140 0.73 -6.93 -29.59
N ALA A 141 0.10 -5.90 -30.18
CA ALA A 141 -1.00 -5.19 -29.54
C ALA A 141 -2.17 -6.14 -29.22
N VAL A 142 -2.52 -7.03 -30.15
CA VAL A 142 -3.56 -8.07 -29.92
C VAL A 142 -3.14 -9.04 -28.81
N LEU A 143 -1.86 -9.41 -28.72
CA LEU A 143 -1.35 -10.32 -27.70
C LEU A 143 -1.34 -9.72 -26.30
N LEU A 144 -1.14 -8.40 -26.19
CA LEU A 144 -0.94 -7.66 -24.93
C LEU A 144 -2.21 -6.99 -24.41
N ALA A 145 -3.21 -6.74 -25.26
CA ALA A 145 -4.48 -6.14 -24.86
C ALA A 145 -5.12 -6.90 -23.68
N GLY A 146 -5.54 -6.15 -22.66
CA GLY A 146 -6.12 -6.66 -21.42
C GLY A 146 -5.15 -7.35 -20.47
N LYS A 147 -3.85 -7.42 -20.80
CA LYS A 147 -2.82 -8.09 -19.97
C LYS A 147 -1.90 -7.12 -19.24
N ILE A 148 -1.98 -5.82 -19.53
CA ILE A 148 -1.17 -4.83 -18.82
C ILE A 148 -1.79 -4.58 -17.45
N SER A 149 -0.95 -4.65 -16.42
CA SER A 149 -1.37 -4.42 -15.04
C SER A 149 -0.37 -3.54 -14.33
N ARG A 150 -0.83 -2.92 -13.22
CA ARG A 150 0.03 -2.16 -12.31
C ARG A 150 1.29 -2.93 -11.89
N LYS A 151 1.18 -4.25 -11.70
CA LYS A 151 2.31 -5.11 -11.29
C LYS A 151 3.39 -5.21 -12.38
N VAL A 152 3.00 -5.15 -13.65
CA VAL A 152 3.92 -5.14 -14.80
C VAL A 152 4.54 -3.76 -15.00
N VAL A 153 3.75 -2.70 -14.84
CA VAL A 153 4.19 -1.31 -15.09
C VAL A 153 5.09 -0.78 -13.98
N LYS A 154 4.77 -1.06 -12.70
CA LYS A 154 5.49 -0.50 -11.55
C LYS A 154 7.01 -0.68 -11.62
N PRO A 155 7.58 -1.89 -11.86
CA PRO A 155 9.02 -2.06 -11.96
C PRO A 155 9.64 -1.17 -13.05
N ILE A 156 8.99 -1.08 -14.21
CA ILE A 156 9.48 -0.33 -15.38
C ILE A 156 9.49 1.18 -15.10
N THR A 157 8.53 1.69 -14.33
CA THR A 157 8.47 3.12 -13.94
C THR A 157 9.49 3.50 -12.85
N VAL A 158 9.96 2.53 -12.07
CA VAL A 158 10.87 2.76 -10.92
C VAL A 158 12.32 2.39 -11.25
N THR A 159 12.58 1.73 -12.39
CA THR A 159 13.93 1.40 -12.87
C THR A 159 14.64 2.65 -13.35
#